data_AF-A0A6A4DBB3-F1
#
_entry.id   AF-A0A6A4DBB3-F1
#
_cell.length_a   1.000
_cell.length_b   1.000
_cell.length_c   1.000
_cell.angle_alpha   90.00
_cell.angle_beta   90.00
_cell.angle_gamma   90.00
#
_symmetry.space_group_name_H-M   'P 1'
#
loop_
_entity.id
_entity.type
_entity.pdbx_description
1 polymer ?
#
loop_
_entity_poly.entity_id
_entity_poly.type
_entity_poly.pdbx_seq_one_letter_code
_entity_poly.pdbx_strand_id
1 'polypeptide(L)'
;MDTKVEGVTQFSWHCLLSFRYIISLESEKVNIWLEDRSSKKQWQTGMLKNEEFVTAGNVFDARDYVACFKQCLDCPLGDTEDAQRTLIPIPGGKLQLQLGLKIRLLGAARSIKFVFGLQLVDALESKLKDLQEELGKLRSRVDAGSGANRYVESGRWASRGNF
;
A
#
# COMPACT_ATOMS: atom_id res chain seq x y z
N MET A 1 -10.98 -6.91 -14.27
CA MET A 1 -10.25 -6.10 -15.27
C MET A 1 -9.37 -5.16 -14.50
N ASP A 2 -8.07 -5.18 -14.77
CA ASP A 2 -7.12 -4.31 -14.10
C ASP A 2 -7.17 -2.90 -14.72
N THR A 3 -7.03 -1.86 -13.90
CA THR A 3 -7.07 -0.46 -14.35
C THR A 3 -5.86 0.27 -13.80
N LYS A 4 -5.24 1.11 -14.62
CA LYS A 4 -4.12 1.95 -14.20
C LYS A 4 -4.28 3.34 -14.76
N VAL A 5 -4.21 4.35 -13.90
CA VAL A 5 -4.25 5.76 -14.28
C VAL A 5 -3.06 6.48 -13.68
N GLU A 6 -2.58 7.49 -14.40
CA GLU A 6 -1.47 8.32 -13.98
C GLU A 6 -1.80 9.80 -14.13
N GLY A 7 -1.00 10.63 -13.46
CA GLY A 7 -1.12 12.07 -13.56
C GLY A 7 -0.09 12.80 -12.73
N VAL A 8 -0.27 14.12 -12.67
CA VAL A 8 0.56 15.03 -11.90
C VAL A 8 -0.34 15.84 -10.99
N THR A 9 0.08 15.98 -9.74
CA THR A 9 -0.67 16.74 -8.74
C THR A 9 0.26 17.63 -7.92
N GLN A 10 -0.34 18.55 -7.18
CA GLN A 10 0.32 19.43 -6.22
C GLN A 10 -0.54 19.48 -4.97
N PHE A 11 0.04 19.76 -3.80
CA PHE A 11 -0.70 19.84 -2.54
C PHE A 11 -0.56 21.23 -1.92
N SER A 12 -1.60 21.71 -1.22
CA SER A 12 -1.65 23.06 -0.65
C SER A 12 -0.50 23.36 0.31
N TRP A 13 -0.07 22.36 1.10
CA TRP A 13 1.04 22.50 2.05
C TRP A 13 2.42 22.63 1.38
N HIS A 14 2.52 22.34 0.08
CA HIS A 14 3.72 22.45 -0.73
C HIS A 14 3.37 22.82 -2.17
N CYS A 15 2.73 23.99 -2.38
CA CYS A 15 2.34 24.43 -3.73
C CYS A 15 3.52 24.56 -4.72
N LEU A 16 4.76 24.58 -4.22
CA LEU A 16 5.99 24.58 -5.00
C LEU A 16 6.48 23.18 -5.41
N LEU A 17 5.94 22.10 -4.82
CA LEU A 17 6.31 20.73 -5.15
C LEU A 17 5.26 20.10 -6.08
N SER A 18 5.75 19.38 -7.08
CA SER A 18 4.94 18.64 -8.04
C SER A 18 5.17 17.15 -7.82
N PHE A 19 4.08 16.40 -7.71
CA PHE A 19 4.10 14.96 -7.50
C PHE A 19 3.58 14.25 -8.73
N ARG A 20 4.25 13.17 -9.16
CA ARG A 20 3.63 12.19 -10.05
C ARG A 20 2.82 11.22 -9.22
N TYR A 21 1.68 10.78 -9.73
CA TYR A 21 0.90 9.75 -9.09
C TYR A 21 0.52 8.66 -10.07
N ILE A 22 0.34 7.45 -9.54
CA ILE A 22 -0.24 6.31 -10.23
C ILE A 22 -1.29 5.71 -9.29
N ILE A 23 -2.47 5.44 -9.81
CA ILE A 23 -3.49 4.63 -9.13
C ILE A 23 -3.66 3.36 -9.94
N SER A 24 -3.45 2.21 -9.32
CA SER A 24 -3.69 0.90 -9.92
C SER A 24 -4.79 0.16 -9.18
N LEU A 25 -5.59 -0.58 -9.94
CA LEU A 25 -6.60 -1.51 -9.48
C LEU A 25 -6.26 -2.88 -10.06
N GLU A 26 -5.90 -3.82 -9.19
CA GLU A 26 -5.52 -5.18 -9.55
C GLU A 26 -6.23 -6.17 -8.63
N SER A 27 -6.99 -7.12 -9.19
CA SER A 27 -7.75 -8.10 -8.40
C SER A 27 -8.60 -7.45 -7.27
N GLU A 28 -9.34 -6.38 -7.62
CA GLU A 28 -10.17 -5.59 -6.70
C GLU A 28 -9.41 -4.86 -5.58
N LYS A 29 -8.08 -4.77 -5.69
CA LYS A 29 -7.25 -4.03 -4.75
C LYS A 29 -6.70 -2.77 -5.37
N VAL A 30 -6.77 -1.68 -4.61
CA VAL A 30 -6.29 -0.37 -5.04
C VAL A 30 -4.91 -0.10 -4.44
N ASN A 31 -3.98 0.38 -5.26
CA ASN A 31 -2.74 0.97 -4.80
C ASN A 31 -2.62 2.41 -5.29
N ILE A 32 -2.18 3.30 -4.40
CA ILE A 32 -1.86 4.68 -4.73
C ILE A 32 -0.36 4.85 -4.53
N TRP A 33 0.34 5.19 -5.62
CA TRP A 33 1.75 5.50 -5.62
C TRP A 33 1.96 7.00 -5.89
N LEU A 34 2.89 7.60 -5.16
CA LEU A 34 3.28 9.00 -5.28
C LEU A 34 4.80 9.12 -5.40
N GLU A 35 5.27 10.01 -6.27
CA GLU A 35 6.66 10.42 -6.35
C GLU A 35 6.79 11.93 -6.30
N ASP A 36 7.64 12.42 -5.41
CA ASP A 36 8.10 13.81 -5.45
C ASP A 36 9.06 14.00 -6.63
N ARG A 37 8.69 14.84 -7.59
CA ARG A 37 9.47 15.03 -8.82
C ARG A 37 10.82 15.70 -8.58
N SER A 38 10.98 16.42 -7.46
CA SER A 38 12.21 17.11 -7.09
C SER A 38 13.17 16.17 -6.38
N SER A 39 12.75 15.54 -5.29
CA SER A 39 13.62 14.66 -4.49
C SER A 39 13.71 13.23 -5.02
N LYS A 40 12.82 12.83 -5.95
CA LYS A 40 12.66 11.46 -6.47
C LYS A 40 12.27 10.42 -5.43
N LYS A 41 11.92 10.84 -4.22
CA LYS A 41 11.38 9.94 -3.19
C LYS A 41 10.01 9.43 -3.62
N GLN A 42 9.76 8.16 -3.33
CA GLN A 42 8.56 7.44 -3.74
C GLN A 42 7.85 6.84 -2.53
N TRP A 43 6.53 6.91 -2.54
CA TRP A 43 5.69 6.33 -1.50
C TRP A 43 4.52 5.56 -2.11
N GLN A 44 4.05 4.54 -1.42
CA GLN A 44 2.86 3.80 -1.83
C GLN A 44 2.04 3.29 -0.66
N THR A 45 0.76 3.04 -0.90
CA THR A 45 -0.14 2.38 0.07
C THR A 45 0.10 0.87 0.16
N GLY A 46 0.55 0.26 -0.95
CA GLY A 46 0.39 -1.18 -1.16
C GLY A 46 -1.00 -1.50 -1.72
N MET A 47 -1.24 -2.78 -2.04
CA MET A 47 -2.51 -3.25 -2.60
C MET A 47 -3.56 -3.38 -1.50
N LEU A 48 -4.40 -2.36 -1.35
CA LEU A 48 -5.47 -2.26 -0.36
C LEU A 48 -6.74 -2.92 -0.87
N LYS A 49 -7.37 -3.76 -0.05
CA LYS A 49 -8.74 -4.24 -0.30
C LYS A 49 -9.76 -3.15 0.02
N ASN A 50 -10.94 -3.24 -0.59
CA ASN A 50 -12.03 -2.31 -0.34
C ASN A 50 -12.37 -2.22 1.15
N GLU A 51 -12.39 -3.33 1.89
CA GLU A 51 -12.70 -3.33 3.33
C GLU A 51 -11.76 -2.44 4.17
N GLU A 52 -10.57 -2.11 3.65
CA GLU A 52 -9.58 -1.28 4.36
C GLU A 52 -9.92 0.22 4.30
N PHE A 53 -10.78 0.66 3.38
CA PHE A 53 -11.12 2.08 3.19
C PHE A 53 -12.61 2.34 2.88
N VAL A 54 -13.41 1.28 2.76
CA VAL A 54 -14.86 1.33 2.51
C VAL A 54 -15.64 1.14 3.80
N THR A 55 -16.67 1.95 3.94
CA THR A 55 -17.65 2.00 5.01
C THR A 55 -19.04 1.96 4.38
N ALA A 56 -20.09 1.72 5.17
CA ALA A 56 -21.47 1.80 4.68
C ALA A 56 -21.82 3.16 4.02
N GLY A 57 -21.05 4.22 4.32
CA GLY A 57 -21.29 5.57 3.80
C GLY A 57 -20.64 5.89 2.45
N ASN A 58 -19.79 5.01 1.91
CA ASN A 58 -19.00 5.24 0.70
C ASN A 58 -18.78 3.95 -0.12
N VAL A 59 -19.77 3.04 -0.14
CA VAL A 59 -19.74 1.83 -0.96
C VAL A 59 -19.99 2.18 -2.43
N PHE A 60 -19.03 1.89 -3.29
CA PHE A 60 -19.07 2.05 -4.75
C PHE A 60 -18.44 0.82 -5.43
N ASP A 61 -18.51 0.75 -6.76
CA ASP A 61 -17.73 -0.26 -7.52
C ASP A 61 -16.23 0.02 -7.37
N ALA A 62 -15.40 -1.03 -7.41
CA ALA A 62 -13.95 -0.93 -7.31
C ALA A 62 -13.35 0.07 -8.32
N ARG A 63 -13.92 0.14 -9.53
CA ARG A 63 -13.48 1.08 -10.58
C ARG A 63 -13.86 2.53 -10.29
N ASP A 64 -14.97 2.75 -9.60
CA ASP A 64 -15.41 4.10 -9.24
C ASP A 64 -14.44 4.73 -8.25
N TYR A 65 -13.84 3.95 -7.35
CA TYR A 65 -12.78 4.46 -6.46
C TYR A 65 -11.58 5.01 -7.23
N VAL A 66 -11.14 4.34 -8.30
CA VAL A 66 -10.03 4.83 -9.13
C VAL A 66 -10.38 6.19 -9.74
N ALA A 67 -11.58 6.32 -10.28
CA ALA A 67 -12.07 7.58 -10.86
C ALA A 67 -12.19 8.68 -9.80
N CYS A 68 -12.77 8.38 -8.63
CA CYS A 68 -12.92 9.32 -7.52
C CYS A 68 -11.56 9.80 -6.99
N PHE A 69 -10.60 8.90 -6.81
CA PHE A 69 -9.28 9.26 -6.32
C PHE A 69 -8.52 10.10 -7.34
N LYS A 70 -8.62 9.74 -8.63
CA LYS A 70 -8.07 10.55 -9.73
C LYS A 70 -8.68 11.96 -9.73
N GLN A 71 -10.00 12.08 -9.61
CA GLN A 71 -10.69 13.36 -9.55
C GLN A 71 -10.19 14.24 -8.39
N CYS A 72 -9.97 13.65 -7.21
CA CYS A 72 -9.41 14.38 -6.07
C CYS A 72 -7.95 14.83 -6.31
N LEU A 73 -7.15 14.00 -6.98
CA LEU A 73 -5.76 14.32 -7.31
C LEU A 73 -5.62 15.37 -8.43
N ASP A 74 -6.55 15.39 -9.38
CA ASP A 74 -6.53 16.29 -10.53
C ASP A 74 -7.25 17.63 -10.29
N CYS A 75 -7.99 17.79 -9.19
CA CYS A 75 -8.72 19.03 -8.97
C CYS A 75 -7.77 20.24 -8.82
N PRO A 76 -8.19 21.47 -9.20
CA PRO A 76 -7.39 22.66 -8.95
C PRO A 76 -7.02 22.83 -7.46
N LEU A 77 -5.84 23.43 -7.19
CA LEU A 77 -5.47 23.84 -5.84
C LEU A 77 -6.30 25.06 -5.43
N GLY A 78 -7.41 24.83 -4.74
CA GLY A 78 -8.33 25.84 -4.22
C GLY A 78 -9.54 25.16 -3.58
N ASP A 79 -10.44 25.92 -2.95
CA ASP A 79 -11.70 25.40 -2.43
C ASP A 79 -12.64 25.04 -3.58
N THR A 80 -12.37 23.91 -4.24
CA THR A 80 -13.37 23.25 -5.07
C THR A 80 -14.33 22.53 -4.16
N GLU A 81 -15.61 22.92 -4.18
CA GLU A 81 -16.61 22.36 -3.26
C GLU A 81 -16.74 20.84 -3.37
N ASP A 82 -16.39 20.24 -4.52
CA ASP A 82 -16.74 18.86 -4.83
C ASP A 82 -15.59 17.85 -4.68
N ALA A 83 -14.34 18.28 -4.68
CA ALA A 83 -13.19 17.40 -4.51
C ALA A 83 -12.03 18.12 -3.82
N GLN A 84 -11.30 17.43 -2.96
CA GLN A 84 -10.17 17.99 -2.23
C GLN A 84 -9.10 16.93 -2.00
N ARG A 85 -7.87 17.40 -1.83
CA ARG A 85 -6.74 16.56 -1.44
C ARG A 85 -5.84 17.26 -0.44
N THR A 86 -5.25 16.48 0.46
CA THR A 86 -4.26 16.97 1.41
C THR A 86 -3.21 15.89 1.62
N LEU A 87 -1.95 16.30 1.71
CA LEU A 87 -0.84 15.41 2.01
C LEU A 87 -0.17 15.89 3.30
N ILE A 88 -0.10 15.01 4.28
CA ILE A 88 0.42 15.32 5.62
C ILE A 88 1.62 14.43 5.87
N PRO A 89 2.82 14.99 6.08
CA PRO A 89 3.97 14.23 6.54
C PRO A 89 3.72 13.67 7.95
N ILE A 90 4.07 12.40 8.16
CA ILE A 90 4.00 11.74 9.46
C ILE A 90 5.38 11.18 9.83
N PRO A 91 5.65 10.89 11.13
CA PRO A 91 6.96 10.42 11.57
C PRO A 91 7.46 9.17 10.83
N GLY A 92 8.78 9.06 10.67
CA GLY A 92 9.42 7.92 9.99
C GLY A 92 9.41 8.03 8.46
N GLY A 93 9.32 9.24 7.90
CA GLY A 93 9.38 9.48 6.45
C GLY A 93 8.16 8.96 5.69
N LYS A 94 7.07 8.67 6.40
CA LYS A 94 5.78 8.24 5.83
C LYS A 94 4.92 9.47 5.52
N LEU A 95 3.92 9.26 4.68
CA LEU A 95 2.94 10.29 4.32
C LEU A 95 1.54 9.80 4.63
N GLN A 96 0.64 10.72 4.90
CA GLN A 96 -0.80 10.47 4.95
C GLN A 96 -1.49 11.28 3.85
N LEU A 97 -2.09 10.58 2.90
CA LEU A 97 -2.93 11.19 1.86
C LEU A 97 -4.38 11.20 2.33
N GLN A 98 -5.00 12.35 2.29
CA GLN A 98 -6.43 12.51 2.54
C GLN A 98 -7.09 12.98 1.24
N LEU A 99 -8.11 12.24 0.80
CA LEU A 99 -8.93 12.58 -0.37
C LEU A 99 -10.35 12.82 0.11
N GLY A 100 -10.96 13.92 -0.31
CA GLY A 100 -12.34 14.24 0.04
C GLY A 100 -13.17 14.47 -1.22
N LEU A 101 -14.37 13.90 -1.24
CA LEU A 101 -15.32 14.02 -2.34
C LEU A 101 -16.68 14.46 -1.78
N LYS A 102 -17.32 15.45 -2.40
CA LYS A 102 -18.71 15.84 -2.09
C LYS A 102 -19.62 15.28 -3.16
N ILE A 103 -20.54 14.43 -2.75
CA ILE A 103 -21.56 13.84 -3.62
C ILE A 103 -22.86 14.58 -3.37
N ARG A 104 -23.54 14.99 -4.45
CA ARG A 104 -24.85 15.65 -4.40
C ARG A 104 -25.88 14.77 -5.08
N LEU A 105 -26.99 14.52 -4.40
CA LEU A 105 -28.10 13.74 -4.94
C LEU A 105 -29.41 14.30 -4.42
N LEU A 106 -30.32 14.65 -5.33
CA LEU A 106 -31.68 15.14 -5.03
C LEU A 106 -31.71 16.29 -3.99
N GLY A 107 -30.76 17.23 -4.09
CA GLY A 107 -30.66 18.38 -3.18
C GLY A 107 -29.95 18.09 -1.85
N ALA A 108 -29.68 16.82 -1.52
CA ALA A 108 -28.80 16.46 -0.42
C ALA A 108 -27.34 16.47 -0.87
N ALA A 109 -26.42 16.78 0.05
CA ALA A 109 -24.98 16.69 -0.17
C ALA A 109 -24.33 15.87 0.94
N ARG A 110 -23.40 15.00 0.58
CA ARG A 110 -22.59 14.22 1.51
C ARG A 110 -21.11 14.36 1.16
N SER A 111 -20.30 14.67 2.16
CA SER A 111 -18.84 14.63 2.03
C SER A 111 -18.32 13.27 2.48
N ILE A 112 -17.58 12.61 1.60
CA ILE A 112 -16.86 11.37 1.86
C ILE A 112 -15.39 11.71 1.99
N LYS A 113 -14.72 11.11 2.98
CA LYS A 113 -13.30 11.29 3.22
C LYS A 113 -12.60 9.93 3.26
N PHE A 114 -11.56 9.79 2.45
CA PHE A 114 -10.65 8.65 2.45
C PHE A 114 -9.31 9.08 3.02
N VAL A 115 -8.71 8.21 3.84
CA VAL A 115 -7.42 8.47 4.49
C VAL A 115 -6.51 7.28 4.26
N PHE A 116 -5.35 7.53 3.66
CA PHE A 116 -4.38 6.51 3.28
C PHE A 116 -3.03 6.78 3.92
N GLY A 117 -2.43 5.77 4.52
CA GLY A 117 -1.02 5.80 4.92
C GLY A 117 -0.13 5.33 3.77
N LEU A 118 0.85 6.15 3.40
CA LEU A 118 1.84 5.81 2.39
C LEU A 118 3.22 5.60 3.03
N GLN A 119 3.87 4.53 2.62
CA GLN A 119 5.19 4.14 3.11
C GLN A 119 6.23 4.38 2.01
N LEU A 120 7.43 4.79 2.42
CA LEU A 120 8.56 4.99 1.51
C LEU A 120 8.92 3.65 0.84
N VAL A 121 9.11 3.65 -0.47
CA VAL A 121 9.41 2.43 -1.25
C VAL A 121 10.69 1.76 -0.77
N ASP A 122 11.81 2.49 -0.64
CA ASP A 122 13.08 1.94 -0.16
C ASP A 122 12.97 1.28 1.22
N ALA A 123 12.12 1.84 2.11
CA ALA A 123 11.89 1.29 3.43
C ALA A 123 11.11 -0.04 3.39
N LEU A 124 10.23 -0.22 2.40
CA LEU A 124 9.54 -1.49 2.17
C LEU A 124 10.50 -2.54 1.60
N GLU A 125 11.37 -2.16 0.67
CA GLU A 125 12.37 -3.06 0.10
C GLU A 125 13.37 -3.56 1.15
N SER A 126 13.87 -2.66 2.00
CA SER A 126 14.76 -3.01 3.12
C SER A 126 14.09 -4.03 4.05
N LYS A 127 12.84 -3.78 4.45
CA LYS A 127 12.08 -4.72 5.30
C LYS A 127 11.86 -6.07 4.65
N LEU A 128 11.61 -6.09 3.34
CA LEU A 128 11.43 -7.35 2.60
C LEU A 128 12.72 -8.17 2.60
N LYS A 129 13.87 -7.52 2.43
CA LYS A 129 15.18 -8.16 2.51
C LYS A 129 15.47 -8.71 3.91
N ASP A 130 15.18 -7.93 4.95
CA ASP A 130 15.34 -8.37 6.35
C ASP A 130 14.48 -9.61 6.65
N LEU A 131 13.22 -9.61 6.20
CA LEU A 131 12.32 -10.76 6.36
C LEU A 131 12.81 -12.00 5.60
N GLN A 132 13.33 -11.83 4.38
CA GLN A 132 13.91 -12.93 3.61
C GLN A 132 15.15 -13.52 4.29
N GLU A 133 15.99 -12.69 4.90
CA GLU A 133 17.16 -13.15 5.64
C GLU A 133 16.76 -13.97 6.88
N GLU A 134 15.78 -13.50 7.65
CA GLU A 134 15.27 -14.21 8.82
C GLU A 134 14.61 -15.55 8.44
N LEU A 135 13.83 -15.60 7.36
CA LEU A 135 13.30 -16.86 6.83
C LEU A 135 14.42 -17.81 6.40
N GLY A 136 15.50 -17.30 5.81
CA GLY A 136 16.69 -18.08 5.47
C GLY A 136 17.37 -18.70 6.69
N LYS A 137 17.51 -17.94 7.78
CA LYS A 137 18.07 -18.43 9.07
C LYS A 137 17.18 -19.49 9.70
N LEU A 138 15.86 -19.34 9.64
CA LEU A 138 14.94 -20.34 10.17
C LEU A 138 14.99 -21.63 9.34
N ARG A 139 15.02 -21.52 8.02
CA ARG A 139 15.13 -22.69 7.13
C ARG A 139 16.41 -23.48 7.38
N SER A 140 17.56 -22.81 7.51
CA SER A 140 18.83 -23.49 7.78
C SER A 140 18.84 -24.20 9.14
N ARG A 141 18.17 -23.65 10.16
CA ARG A 141 17.99 -24.31 11.46
C ARG A 141 17.12 -25.56 11.37
N VAL A 142 16.04 -25.52 10.59
CA VAL A 142 15.16 -26.68 10.37
C VAL A 142 15.88 -27.78 9.60
N ASP A 143 16.63 -27.42 8.55
CA ASP A 143 17.41 -28.38 7.75
C ASP A 143 18.52 -29.05 8.59
N ALA A 144 19.19 -28.29 9.46
CA ALA A 144 20.18 -28.83 10.40
C ALA A 144 19.56 -29.79 11.43
N GLY A 145 18.36 -29.47 11.95
CA GLY A 145 17.62 -30.34 12.88
C GLY A 145 17.08 -31.62 12.24
N SER A 146 16.63 -31.54 10.99
CA SER A 146 16.14 -32.70 10.21
C SER A 146 17.28 -33.64 9.80
N GLY A 147 18.43 -33.08 9.43
CA GLY A 147 19.66 -33.84 9.17
C GLY A 147 20.13 -34.60 10.40
N ALA A 148 20.14 -33.97 11.58
CA ALA A 148 20.53 -34.62 12.83
C ALA A 148 19.59 -35.80 13.20
N ASN A 149 18.28 -35.66 12.98
CA ASN A 149 17.31 -36.71 13.30
C ASN A 149 17.48 -37.97 12.42
N ARG A 150 17.90 -37.80 11.16
CA ARG A 150 18.17 -38.91 10.22
C ARG A 150 19.37 -39.77 10.64
N TYR A 151 20.39 -39.18 11.25
CA TYR A 151 21.55 -39.92 11.76
C TYR A 151 21.25 -40.68 13.06
N VAL A 152 20.37 -40.14 13.91
CA VAL A 152 19.95 -40.81 15.15
C VAL A 152 19.08 -42.04 14.86
N GLU A 153 18.20 -41.96 13.85
CA GLU A 153 17.41 -43.14 13.42
C GLU A 153 18.29 -44.24 12.81
N SER A 154 19.32 -43.90 12.03
CA SER A 154 20.22 -44.89 11.40
C SER A 154 21.06 -45.67 12.44
N GLY A 155 21.51 -45.01 13.51
CA GLY A 155 22.20 -45.68 14.63
C GLY A 155 21.33 -46.70 15.37
N ARG A 156 20.00 -46.52 15.37
CA ARG A 156 19.05 -47.40 16.07
C ARG A 156 18.81 -48.73 15.36
N TRP A 157 19.07 -48.81 14.05
CA TRP A 157 19.01 -50.07 13.28
C TRP A 157 20.33 -50.86 13.35
N ALA A 158 21.47 -50.18 13.48
CA ALA A 158 22.77 -50.82 13.61
C ALA A 158 22.95 -51.57 14.94
N SER A 159 22.29 -51.13 16.02
CA SER A 159 22.36 -51.79 17.34
C SER A 159 21.43 -53.01 17.50
N ARG A 160 20.63 -53.35 16.48
CA ARG A 160 19.69 -54.50 16.52
C ARG A 160 20.17 -55.73 15.72
N GLY A 161 21.36 -55.68 15.14
CA GLY A 161 21.90 -56.71 14.24
C GLY A 161 22.92 -57.68 14.86
N ASN A 162 23.06 -57.75 16.18
CA ASN A 162 23.92 -58.76 16.83
C ASN A 162 23.04 -59.75 17.61
N PHE A 163 22.67 -60.85 16.95
CA PHE A 163 22.31 -62.12 17.57
C PHE A 163 22.84 -63.25 16.69
#